data_AF-A0A9P6G9U1-F1
#
_entry.id   AF-A0A9P6G9U1-F1
#
_cell.length_a   1.000
_cell.length_b   1.000
_cell.length_c   1.000
_cell.angle_alpha   90.00
_cell.angle_beta   90.00
_cell.angle_gamma   90.00
#
_symmetry.space_group_name_H-M   'P 1'
#
loop_
_entity.id
_entity.type
_entity.pdbx_description
1 polymer ?
#
loop_
_entity_poly.entity_id
_entity_poly.type
_entity_poly.pdbx_seq_one_letter_code
_entity_poly.pdbx_strand_id
1 'polypeptide(L)'
;MSAKDRPKTPTSPHLHGHLVYTGCYNHDRIPLLFVHLSNEATKKHDCYIYYELEATGQHSIEGVESETSADMTFAEHGWVRDVEEFKRICNNHPTPQVGPEEAIFKKWRNTLVEFLDANPGGCLWTSAVELENRVAYYNGSEVASGGKVEKEG
;
A
#
# COMPACT_ATOMS: atom_id res chain seq x y z
N MET A 1 10.02 -10.28 -37.38
CA MET A 1 9.87 -10.32 -35.91
C MET A 1 8.53 -10.97 -35.62
N SER A 2 8.54 -12.13 -34.96
CA SER A 2 7.34 -12.94 -34.70
C SER A 2 6.66 -12.44 -33.43
N ALA A 3 5.34 -12.55 -33.32
CA ALA A 3 4.51 -11.98 -32.25
C ALA A 3 4.75 -12.54 -30.83
N LYS A 4 5.85 -13.27 -30.60
CA LYS A 4 6.18 -13.95 -29.34
C LYS A 4 7.07 -13.14 -28.38
N ASP A 5 7.61 -12.01 -28.82
CA ASP A 5 8.52 -11.17 -28.01
C ASP A 5 7.88 -9.87 -27.51
N ARG A 6 6.57 -9.87 -27.23
CA ARG A 6 6.00 -8.74 -26.48
C ARG A 6 6.36 -8.92 -25.01
N PRO A 7 6.96 -7.90 -24.35
CA PRO A 7 7.01 -7.90 -22.89
C PRO A 7 5.58 -8.10 -22.38
N LYS A 8 5.40 -9.08 -21.49
CA LYS A 8 4.12 -9.32 -20.83
C LYS A 8 3.64 -7.97 -20.29
N THR A 9 2.40 -7.61 -20.64
CA THR A 9 1.70 -6.44 -20.12
C THR A 9 2.00 -6.31 -18.63
N PRO A 10 2.32 -5.10 -18.10
CA PRO A 10 2.47 -4.92 -16.66
C PRO A 10 1.26 -5.57 -16.00
N THR A 11 1.51 -6.55 -15.13
CA THR A 11 0.45 -7.19 -14.36
C THR A 11 -0.31 -6.06 -13.68
N SER A 12 -1.57 -5.91 -14.05
CA SER A 12 -2.41 -4.79 -13.62
C SER A 12 -2.23 -4.56 -12.12
N PRO A 13 -2.00 -3.32 -11.65
CA PRO A 13 -1.83 -3.02 -10.22
C PRO A 13 -2.95 -3.64 -9.36
N HIS A 14 -4.15 -3.78 -9.93
CA HIS A 14 -5.33 -4.37 -9.32
C HIS A 14 -5.24 -5.88 -9.01
N LEU A 15 -4.25 -6.62 -9.54
CA LEU A 15 -4.08 -8.04 -9.23
C LEU A 15 -3.79 -8.27 -7.73
N HIS A 16 -3.24 -7.27 -7.05
CA HIS A 16 -2.86 -7.36 -5.64
C HIS A 16 -3.92 -6.79 -4.69
N GLY A 17 -4.98 -6.16 -5.21
CA GLY A 17 -6.09 -5.60 -4.43
C GLY A 17 -6.13 -4.07 -4.45
N HIS A 18 -6.29 -3.48 -3.27
CA HIS A 18 -6.43 -2.05 -3.02
C HIS A 18 -5.12 -1.49 -2.47
N LEU A 19 -4.58 -0.45 -3.10
CA LEU A 19 -3.33 0.18 -2.67
C LEU A 19 -3.54 0.95 -1.37
N VAL A 20 -2.68 0.72 -0.38
CA VAL A 20 -2.60 1.49 0.87
C VAL A 20 -1.38 2.39 0.84
N TYR A 21 -1.58 3.70 1.01
CA TYR A 21 -0.53 4.70 0.86
C TYR A 21 -0.77 5.90 1.77
N THR A 22 0.28 6.64 2.12
CA THR A 22 0.14 7.96 2.74
C THR A 22 0.28 9.04 1.69
N GLY A 23 -0.61 10.02 1.74
CA GLY A 23 -0.55 11.22 0.90
C GLY A 23 -1.14 12.42 1.63
N CYS A 24 -1.39 13.49 0.88
CA CYS A 24 -2.17 14.63 1.35
C CYS A 24 -2.93 15.29 0.19
N TYR A 25 -3.86 16.17 0.54
CA TYR A 25 -4.43 17.12 -0.40
C TYR A 25 -3.57 18.39 -0.47
N ASN A 26 -3.60 19.08 -1.60
CA ASN A 26 -2.81 20.28 -1.82
C ASN A 26 -3.22 21.46 -0.92
N HIS A 27 -4.48 21.49 -0.51
CA HIS A 27 -5.08 22.64 0.17
C HIS A 27 -4.73 22.70 1.66
N ASP A 28 -4.67 21.56 2.34
CA ASP A 28 -4.40 21.47 3.78
C ASP A 28 -3.02 20.88 4.08
N ARG A 29 -2.47 20.07 3.17
CA ARG A 29 -1.19 19.35 3.28
C ARG A 29 -1.10 18.47 4.53
N ILE A 30 -2.24 18.05 5.09
CA ILE A 30 -2.29 17.17 6.24
C ILE A 30 -2.04 15.73 5.78
N PRO A 31 -1.07 15.00 6.38
CA PRO A 31 -0.83 13.60 6.01
C PRO A 31 -2.01 12.70 6.41
N LEU A 32 -2.55 11.95 5.45
CA LEU A 32 -3.63 10.97 5.66
C LEU A 32 -3.22 9.60 5.15
N LEU A 33 -3.86 8.54 5.65
CA LEU A 33 -3.72 7.18 5.12
C LEU A 33 -4.85 6.93 4.15
N PHE A 34 -4.53 6.59 2.92
CA PHE A 34 -5.49 6.32 1.86
C PHE A 34 -5.51 4.82 1.55
N VAL A 35 -6.71 4.30 1.32
CA VAL A 35 -6.93 3.01 0.66
C VAL A 35 -7.57 3.32 -0.69
N HIS A 36 -6.84 3.11 -1.77
CA HIS A 36 -7.36 3.29 -3.11
C HIS A 36 -8.33 2.17 -3.46
N LEU A 37 -9.62 2.50 -3.53
CA LEU A 37 -10.64 1.53 -3.89
C LEU A 37 -10.60 1.32 -5.40
N SER A 38 -10.03 0.19 -5.82
CA SER A 38 -9.93 -0.22 -7.22
C SER A 38 -11.29 -0.68 -7.74
N ASN A 39 -12.23 0.25 -7.88
CA ASN A 39 -13.27 0.10 -8.89
C ASN A 39 -12.60 0.49 -10.22
N GLU A 40 -12.66 -0.41 -11.19
CA GLU A 40 -12.10 -0.34 -12.56
C GLU A 40 -11.72 1.06 -13.04
N ALA A 41 -10.60 1.19 -13.78
CA ALA A 41 -10.09 2.37 -14.49
C ALA A 41 -11.15 3.32 -15.06
N THR A 42 -11.84 4.00 -14.17
CA THR A 42 -12.93 4.93 -14.39
C THR A 42 -12.49 6.19 -13.67
N LYS A 43 -12.95 7.34 -14.16
CA LYS A 43 -12.49 8.65 -13.68
C LYS A 43 -12.92 8.96 -12.23
N LYS A 44 -13.46 7.98 -11.50
CA LYS A 44 -13.87 8.07 -10.10
C LYS A 44 -12.84 7.31 -9.26
N HIS A 45 -12.08 8.06 -8.48
CA HIS A 45 -11.02 7.53 -7.62
C HIS A 45 -11.55 7.46 -6.19
N ASP A 46 -12.44 6.50 -5.96
CA ASP A 46 -12.97 6.28 -4.61
C ASP A 46 -11.82 5.85 -3.69
N CYS A 47 -11.72 6.51 -2.56
CA CYS A 47 -10.73 6.23 -1.53
C CYS A 47 -11.44 6.05 -0.20
N TYR A 48 -10.85 5.25 0.67
CA TYR A 48 -11.15 5.30 2.10
C TYR A 48 -9.97 5.96 2.80
N ILE A 49 -10.22 7.03 3.55
CA ILE A 49 -9.16 7.84 4.15
C ILE A 49 -9.19 7.73 5.67
N TYR A 50 -8.02 7.71 6.31
CA TYR A 50 -7.89 7.80 7.76
C TYR A 50 -7.10 9.04 8.16
N TYR A 51 -7.60 9.72 9.18
CA TYR A 51 -7.02 10.93 9.74
C TYR A 51 -7.14 10.94 11.26
N GLU A 52 -6.34 11.78 11.91
CA GLU A 52 -6.37 11.95 13.36
C GLU A 52 -7.44 12.97 13.76
N LEU A 53 -8.08 12.71 14.89
CA LEU A 53 -9.01 13.61 15.52
C LEU A 53 -8.72 13.74 17.00
N GLU A 54 -8.43 14.97 17.42
CA GLU A 54 -8.41 15.34 18.82
C GLU A 54 -9.78 15.88 19.26
N ALA A 55 -10.45 15.16 20.15
CA ALA A 55 -11.67 15.62 20.79
C ALA A 55 -11.54 15.50 22.30
N THR A 56 -11.80 16.59 23.03
CA THR A 56 -11.77 16.62 24.50
C THR A 56 -10.43 16.17 25.11
N GLY A 57 -9.30 16.42 24.41
CA GLY A 57 -7.95 16.04 24.84
C GLY A 57 -7.64 14.55 24.69
N GLN A 58 -8.45 13.81 23.92
CA GLN A 58 -8.18 12.43 23.54
C GLN A 58 -8.01 12.35 22.02
N HIS A 59 -7.01 11.59 21.61
CA HIS A 59 -6.68 11.38 20.21
C HIS A 59 -7.31 10.09 19.71
N SER A 60 -7.90 10.17 18.52
CA SER A 60 -8.56 9.06 17.85
C SER A 60 -8.20 9.05 16.37
N ILE A 61 -8.41 7.92 15.70
CA ILE A 61 -8.25 7.82 14.25
C ILE A 61 -9.61 7.47 13.68
N GLU A 62 -10.09 8.30 12.76
CA GLU A 62 -11.36 8.08 12.06
C GLU A 62 -11.09 7.68 10.61
N GLY A 63 -11.93 6.79 10.10
CA GLY A 63 -11.93 6.40 8.69
C GLY A 63 -13.21 6.85 7.99
N VAL A 64 -13.10 7.48 6.82
CA VAL A 64 -14.26 7.94 6.03
C VAL A 64 -14.11 7.60 4.55
N GLU A 65 -15.23 7.44 3.86
CA GLU A 65 -15.26 7.35 2.40
C GLU A 65 -14.98 8.73 1.78
N SER A 66 -14.19 8.73 0.71
CA SER A 66 -13.84 9.92 -0.05
C SER A 66 -13.95 9.61 -1.54
N GLU A 67 -14.50 10.55 -2.31
CA GLU A 67 -14.56 10.46 -3.78
C GLU A 67 -13.25 10.93 -4.45
N THR A 68 -12.24 11.33 -3.66
CA THR A 68 -10.98 11.88 -4.15
C THR A 68 -9.76 11.16 -3.57
N SER A 69 -8.78 10.88 -4.43
CA SER A 69 -7.44 10.44 -4.04
C SER A 69 -6.57 11.62 -3.61
N ALA A 70 -5.45 11.32 -2.95
CA ALA A 70 -4.45 12.33 -2.63
C ALA A 70 -3.96 13.07 -3.89
N ASP A 71 -3.66 14.36 -3.75
CA ASP A 71 -2.96 15.13 -4.79
C ASP A 71 -1.47 14.76 -4.85
N MET A 72 -0.92 14.31 -3.72
CA MET A 72 0.48 13.94 -3.56
C MET A 72 0.60 12.67 -2.72
N THR A 73 1.43 11.74 -3.18
CA THR A 73 1.80 10.52 -2.44
C THR A 73 3.17 10.71 -1.79
N PHE A 74 3.25 10.39 -0.50
CA PHE A 74 4.50 10.40 0.27
C PHE A 74 5.15 9.01 0.35
N ALA A 75 4.34 7.97 0.52
CA ALA A 75 4.80 6.60 0.67
C ALA A 75 3.70 5.60 0.31
N GLU A 76 4.05 4.55 -0.43
CA GLU A 76 3.21 3.38 -0.64
C GLU A 76 3.59 2.31 0.40
N HIS A 77 2.60 1.75 1.09
CA HIS A 77 2.84 0.79 2.18
C HIS A 77 2.62 -0.65 1.74
N GLY A 78 1.60 -0.88 0.92
CA GLY A 78 1.26 -2.22 0.47
C GLY A 78 -0.14 -2.30 -0.10
N TRP A 79 -0.64 -3.53 -0.19
CA TRP A 79 -1.91 -3.85 -0.84
C TRP A 79 -2.78 -4.66 0.10
N VAL A 80 -4.08 -4.41 0.05
CA VAL A 80 -5.08 -5.13 0.83
C VAL A 80 -6.18 -5.67 -0.06
N ARG A 81 -6.64 -6.91 0.16
CA ARG A 81 -7.73 -7.49 -0.65
C ARG A 81 -9.07 -7.48 0.06
N ASP A 82 -9.06 -7.56 1.39
CA ASP A 82 -10.27 -7.44 2.20
C ASP A 82 -10.28 -6.07 2.87
N VAL A 83 -10.98 -5.12 2.24
CA VAL A 83 -11.08 -3.73 2.71
C VAL A 83 -11.87 -3.64 4.02
N GLU A 84 -12.88 -4.48 4.22
CA GLU A 84 -13.70 -4.44 5.43
C GLU A 84 -12.93 -4.99 6.63
N GLU A 85 -12.17 -6.07 6.44
CA GLU A 85 -11.25 -6.54 7.46
C GLU A 85 -10.14 -5.51 7.76
N PHE A 86 -9.61 -4.84 6.73
CA PHE A 86 -8.66 -3.74 6.92
C PHE A 86 -9.25 -2.59 7.74
N LYS A 87 -10.48 -2.15 7.43
CA LYS A 87 -11.21 -1.15 8.21
C LYS A 87 -11.36 -1.57 9.66
N ARG A 88 -11.74 -2.82 9.90
CA ARG A 88 -11.83 -3.39 11.25
C ARG A 88 -10.49 -3.35 11.97
N ILE A 89 -9.39 -3.72 11.32
CA ILE A 89 -8.05 -3.66 11.91
C ILE A 89 -7.68 -2.21 12.26
N CYS A 90 -7.82 -1.27 11.33
CA CYS A 90 -7.52 0.14 11.56
C CYS A 90 -8.30 0.72 12.75
N ASN A 91 -9.61 0.45 12.81
CA ASN A 91 -10.49 0.98 13.87
C ASN A 91 -10.19 0.38 15.25
N ASN A 92 -9.55 -0.79 15.31
CA ASN A 92 -9.16 -1.44 16.57
C ASN A 92 -7.66 -1.26 16.89
N HIS A 93 -6.89 -0.64 15.98
CA HIS A 93 -5.46 -0.46 16.17
C HIS A 93 -5.19 0.65 17.19
N PRO A 94 -4.35 0.43 18.23
CA PRO A 94 -4.20 1.40 19.31
C PRO A 94 -3.69 2.78 18.86
N THR A 95 -4.43 3.84 19.20
CA THR A 95 -4.03 5.22 18.94
C THR A 95 -3.15 5.77 20.07
N PRO A 96 -1.94 6.29 19.77
CA PRO A 96 -1.12 6.99 20.75
C PRO A 96 -1.85 8.19 21.36
N GLN A 97 -1.73 8.38 22.67
CA GLN A 97 -2.42 9.46 23.41
C GLN A 97 -1.52 10.64 23.80
N VAL A 98 -0.26 10.64 23.36
CA VAL A 98 0.72 11.66 23.74
C VAL A 98 1.54 12.07 22.53
N GLY A 99 1.52 13.38 22.23
CA GLY A 99 2.30 14.01 21.17
C GLY A 99 1.47 15.05 20.41
N PRO A 100 2.09 15.84 19.52
CA PRO A 100 1.33 16.62 18.55
C PRO A 100 0.64 15.69 17.53
N GLU A 101 -0.48 16.14 16.96
CA GLU A 101 -1.32 15.41 15.98
C GLU A 101 -0.50 14.69 14.90
N GLU A 102 0.40 15.40 14.21
CA GLU A 102 1.23 14.80 13.14
C GLU A 102 2.07 13.62 13.66
N ALA A 103 2.60 13.73 14.88
CA ALA A 103 3.38 12.67 15.50
C ALA A 103 2.51 11.49 15.93
N ILE A 104 1.28 11.74 16.36
CA ILE A 104 0.31 10.71 16.75
C ILE A 104 -0.12 9.91 15.52
N PHE A 105 -0.55 10.59 14.45
CA PHE A 105 -0.94 9.94 13.20
C PHE A 105 0.22 9.12 12.63
N LYS A 106 1.41 9.72 12.53
CA LYS A 106 2.60 9.06 12.00
C LYS A 106 2.97 7.82 12.81
N LYS A 107 2.90 7.90 14.15
CA LYS A 107 3.20 6.77 15.04
C LYS A 107 2.14 5.67 14.92
N TRP A 108 0.86 6.01 14.95
CA TRP A 108 -0.24 5.06 14.73
C TRP A 108 -0.04 4.31 13.41
N ARG A 109 0.13 5.05 12.30
CA ARG A 109 0.35 4.48 10.96
C ARG A 109 1.54 3.53 10.93
N ASN A 110 2.69 3.95 11.46
CA ASN A 110 3.89 3.11 11.42
C ASN A 110 3.65 1.79 12.18
N THR A 111 3.07 1.85 13.38
CA THR A 111 2.77 0.64 14.15
C THR A 111 1.69 -0.25 13.51
N LEU A 112 0.75 0.35 12.77
CA LEU A 112 -0.25 -0.38 11.99
C LEU A 112 0.42 -1.15 10.85
N VAL A 113 1.28 -0.51 10.08
CA VAL A 113 2.01 -1.15 8.98
C VAL A 113 2.91 -2.26 9.50
N GLU A 114 3.65 -2.02 10.60
CA GLU A 114 4.45 -3.06 11.28
C GLU A 114 3.59 -4.25 11.73
N PHE A 115 2.40 -4.01 12.28
CA PHE A 115 1.46 -5.05 12.66
C PHE A 115 1.00 -5.87 11.44
N LEU A 116 0.69 -5.21 10.33
CA LEU A 116 0.25 -5.86 9.09
C LEU A 116 1.36 -6.69 8.45
N ASP A 117 2.59 -6.16 8.41
CA ASP A 117 3.77 -6.85 7.90
C ASP A 117 4.09 -8.10 8.74
N ALA A 118 3.89 -8.05 10.06
CA ALA A 118 4.03 -9.21 10.94
C ALA A 118 2.87 -10.22 10.81
N ASN A 119 1.73 -9.82 10.25
CA ASN A 119 0.51 -10.62 10.14
C ASN A 119 -0.08 -10.61 8.71
N PRO A 120 0.68 -11.05 7.69
CA PRO A 120 0.28 -10.91 6.27
C PRO A 120 -1.01 -11.66 5.93
N GLY A 121 -1.38 -12.67 6.73
CA GLY A 121 -2.62 -13.43 6.56
C GLY A 121 -3.91 -12.74 7.03
N GLY A 122 -3.84 -11.58 7.69
CA GLY A 122 -5.01 -10.90 8.27
C GLY A 122 -6.01 -10.42 7.22
N CYS A 123 -5.81 -9.23 6.66
CA CYS A 123 -6.62 -8.66 5.58
C CYS A 123 -6.15 -9.05 4.17
N LEU A 124 -5.43 -10.17 4.06
CA LEU A 124 -4.68 -10.56 2.86
C LEU A 124 -3.68 -9.46 2.45
N TRP A 125 -2.98 -8.93 3.45
CA TRP A 125 -1.99 -7.86 3.31
C TRP A 125 -0.80 -8.35 2.49
N THR A 126 -0.32 -7.48 1.60
CA THR A 126 0.93 -7.69 0.87
C THR A 126 1.78 -6.42 0.98
N SER A 127 2.94 -6.52 1.63
CA SER A 127 3.87 -5.41 1.79
C SER A 127 4.42 -4.94 0.43
N ALA A 128 4.58 -3.63 0.24
CA ALA A 128 5.23 -3.08 -0.95
C ALA A 128 6.68 -3.57 -1.09
N VAL A 129 7.39 -3.70 0.03
CA VAL A 129 8.77 -4.20 0.07
C VAL A 129 8.86 -5.66 -0.36
N GLU A 130 7.90 -6.49 0.02
CA GLU A 130 7.86 -7.90 -0.41
C GLU A 130 7.61 -8.00 -1.92
N LEU A 131 6.75 -7.13 -2.48
CA LEU A 131 6.50 -7.09 -3.93
C LEU A 131 7.75 -6.70 -4.72
N GLU A 132 8.49 -5.68 -4.27
CA GLU A 132 9.75 -5.28 -4.90
C GLU A 132 10.77 -6.43 -4.90
N ASN A 133 10.87 -7.16 -3.78
CA ASN A 133 11.76 -8.32 -3.66
C ASN A 133 11.32 -9.51 -4.53
N ARG A 134 10.00 -9.76 -4.65
CA ARG A 134 9.46 -10.79 -5.54
C ARG A 134 9.69 -10.45 -7.01
N VAL A 135 9.48 -9.20 -7.42
CA VAL A 135 9.77 -8.72 -8.78
C VAL A 135 11.26 -8.84 -9.08
N ALA A 136 12.13 -8.50 -8.12
CA ALA A 136 13.58 -8.69 -8.25
C ALA A 136 13.96 -10.16 -8.39
N TYR A 137 13.31 -11.08 -7.65
CA TYR A 137 13.54 -12.53 -7.78
C TYR A 137 13.13 -13.06 -9.17
N TYR A 138 11.97 -12.65 -9.69
CA TYR A 138 11.54 -13.02 -11.04
C TYR A 138 12.46 -12.46 -12.14
N ASN A 139 13.00 -11.25 -11.96
CA ASN A 139 13.93 -10.64 -12.92
C ASN A 139 15.39 -11.15 -12.76
N GLY A 140 15.77 -11.66 -11.60
CA GLY A 140 17.08 -12.27 -11.33
C GLY A 140 17.17 -13.77 -11.66
N SER A 141 16.05 -14.43 -11.92
CA SER A 141 15.97 -15.87 -12.22
C SER A 141 16.36 -16.24 -13.67
N GLU A 142 16.49 -15.27 -14.58
CA GLU A 142 16.86 -15.52 -15.99
C GLU A 142 18.37 -15.64 -16.25
N VAL A 143 19.22 -15.63 -15.22
CA VAL A 143 20.69 -15.67 -15.41
C VAL A 143 21.35 -16.87 -14.71
N ALA A 144 20.77 -18.07 -14.81
CA ALA A 144 21.45 -19.29 -14.35
C ALA A 144 21.03 -20.55 -15.11
N SER A 145 21.12 -20.56 -16.44
CA SER A 145 21.20 -21.82 -17.22
C SER A 145 21.82 -21.62 -18.61
N GLY A 146 22.98 -20.96 -18.67
CA GLY A 146 23.80 -20.88 -19.87
C GLY A 146 25.14 -21.59 -19.66
N GLY A 147 25.13 -22.93 -19.57
CA GLY A 147 26.35 -23.73 -19.47
C GLY A 147 27.29 -23.44 -20.64
N LYS A 148 28.53 -23.05 -20.34
CA LYS A 148 29.64 -22.95 -21.30
C LYS A 148 29.87 -24.32 -21.95
N VAL A 149 29.81 -24.37 -23.28
CA VAL A 149 30.45 -25.43 -24.06
C VAL A 149 31.84 -24.93 -24.42
N GLU A 150 32.85 -25.46 -23.74
CA GLU A 150 34.23 -25.43 -24.24
C GLU A 150 34.30 -26.31 -25.50
N LYS A 151 34.86 -25.76 -26.58
CA LYS A 151 35.37 -26.57 -27.68
C LYS A 151 36.89 -26.43 -27.69
N GLU A 152 37.55 -27.49 -27.26
CA GLU A 152 38.88 -27.85 -27.75
C GLU A 152 38.77 -28.29 -29.22
N GLY A 153 39.75 -27.88 -30.02
CA GLY A 153 39.88 -28.19 -31.44
C GLY A 153 40.73 -27.16 -32.16
#